data_AF-A0A158FCZ7-F1
#
_entry.id   AF-A0A158FCZ7-F1
#
_cell.length_a   1.000
_cell.length_b   1.000
_cell.length_c   1.000
_cell.angle_alpha   90.00
_cell.angle_beta   90.00
_cell.angle_gamma   90.00
#
_symmetry.space_group_name_H-M   'P 1'
#
loop_
_entity.id
_entity.type
_entity.pdbx_description
1 polymer ?
#
loop_
_entity_poly.entity_id
_entity_poly.type
_entity_poly.pdbx_seq_one_letter_code
_entity_poly.pdbx_strand_id
1 'polypeptide(L)' 'MKVSSAIGAGDSFLAGMVWAMNRNASLEQAFRYGLAAASATLLSIGTALCDPVDVERLYREVAHA' A
#
# COMPACT_ATOMS: atom_id res chain seq x y z
N MET A 1 -8.50 -8.84 8.16
CA MET A 1 -8.91 -7.42 8.06
C MET A 1 -10.37 -7.35 7.67
N LYS A 2 -11.14 -6.42 8.24
CA LYS A 2 -12.50 -6.13 7.76
C LYS A 2 -12.36 -4.98 6.75
N VAL A 3 -12.76 -5.22 5.51
CA VAL A 3 -12.65 -4.23 4.42
C VAL A 3 -13.71 -3.16 4.62
N SER A 4 -13.28 -1.90 4.65
CA SER A 4 -14.14 -0.72 4.79
C SER A 4 -14.61 -0.19 3.42
N SER A 5 -13.72 -0.18 2.42
CA SER A 5 -13.99 0.29 1.04
C SER A 5 -12.91 -0.26 0.10
N ALA A 6 -13.25 -0.53 -1.17
CA ALA A 6 -12.28 -0.91 -2.20
C ALA A 6 -11.93 0.24 -3.17
N ILE A 7 -12.62 1.38 -3.05
CA ILE A 7 -12.42 2.55 -3.91
C ILE A 7 -11.01 3.11 -3.66
N GLY A 8 -10.23 3.30 -4.73
CA GLY A 8 -8.87 3.86 -4.66
C GLY A 8 -7.75 2.87 -4.32
N ALA A 9 -8.06 1.58 -4.11
CA ALA A 9 -7.03 0.58 -3.81
C ALA A 9 -6.03 0.37 -4.97
N GLY A 10 -6.52 0.42 -6.23
CA GLY A 10 -5.67 0.31 -7.42
C GLY A 10 -4.75 1.52 -7.61
N ASP A 11 -5.28 2.73 -7.42
CA ASP A 11 -4.49 3.96 -7.49
C ASP A 11 -3.42 4.00 -6.39
N SER A 12 -3.78 3.54 -5.19
CA SER A 12 -2.85 3.46 -4.05
C SER A 12 -1.77 2.40 -4.27
N PHE A 13 -2.11 1.27 -4.90
CA PHE A 13 -1.13 0.27 -5.32
C PHE A 13 -0.10 0.87 -6.28
N LEU A 14 -0.58 1.53 -7.35
CA LEU A 14 0.29 2.14 -8.36
C LEU A 14 1.13 3.27 -7.75
N ALA A 15 0.54 4.12 -6.92
CA ALA A 15 1.25 5.18 -6.21
C ALA A 15 2.36 4.62 -5.31
N GLY A 16 2.09 3.55 -4.57
CA GLY A 16 3.08 2.86 -3.72
C GLY A 16 4.25 2.30 -4.52
N MET A 17 3.98 1.67 -5.66
CA MET A 17 5.03 1.18 -6.56
C MET A 17 5.90 2.31 -7.12
N VAL A 18 5.28 3.33 -7.70
CA VAL A 18 6.00 4.48 -8.31
C VAL A 18 6.82 5.21 -7.26
N TRP A 19 6.28 5.40 -6.06
CA TRP A 19 6.98 6.05 -4.94
C TRP A 19 8.25 5.29 -4.51
N ALA A 20 8.19 3.95 -4.48
CA ALA A 20 9.32 3.09 -4.12
C ALA A 20 10.36 3.02 -5.25
N MET A 21 9.92 2.91 -6.51
CA MET A 21 10.82 2.92 -7.67
C MET A 21 11.59 4.24 -7.78
N ASN A 22 10.92 5.37 -7.51
CA ASN A 22 11.58 6.68 -7.46
C ASN A 22 12.66 6.79 -6.36
N ARG A 23 12.70 5.84 -5.42
CA ARG A 23 13.73 5.71 -4.37
C ARG A 23 14.74 4.61 -4.66
N ASN A 24 14.82 4.14 -5.90
CA ASN A 24 15.69 3.05 -6.34
C ASN A 24 15.40 1.71 -5.64
N ALA A 25 14.19 1.51 -5.14
CA ALA A 25 13.79 0.20 -4.63
C ALA A 25 13.77 -0.83 -5.77
N SER A 26 14.08 -2.09 -5.45
CA SER A 26 13.92 -3.19 -6.40
C SER A 26 12.45 -3.34 -6.81
N LEU A 27 12.19 -3.99 -7.95
CA LEU A 27 10.81 -4.25 -8.38
C LEU A 27 10.02 -5.05 -7.33
N GLU A 28 10.69 -5.99 -6.66
CA GLU A 28 10.09 -6.76 -5.55
C GLU A 28 9.71 -5.85 -4.38
N GLN A 29 10.62 -4.97 -3.95
CA GLN A 29 10.34 -4.01 -2.88
C GLN A 29 9.21 -3.06 -3.28
N ALA A 30 9.21 -2.56 -4.51
CA ALA A 30 8.16 -1.71 -5.04
C ALA A 30 6.80 -2.41 -5.06
N PHE A 31 6.77 -3.68 -5.50
CA PHE A 31 5.55 -4.50 -5.48
C PHE A 31 5.01 -4.67 -4.05
N ARG A 32 5.89 -4.94 -3.08
CA ARG A 32 5.51 -5.04 -1.66
C ARG A 32 4.96 -3.71 -1.12
N TYR A 33 5.55 -2.57 -1.48
CA TYR A 33 5.01 -1.24 -1.14
C TYR A 33 3.64 -0.99 -1.78
N GLY A 34 3.44 -1.39 -3.03
CA GLY A 34 2.14 -1.32 -3.69
C GLY A 34 1.09 -2.14 -2.95
N LEU A 35 1.42 -3.39 -2.59
CA LEU A 35 0.50 -4.28 -1.86
C LEU A 35 0.15 -3.72 -0.48
N ALA A 36 1.13 -3.14 0.22
CA ALA A 36 0.91 -2.49 1.51
C ALA A 36 0.01 -1.26 1.40
N ALA A 37 0.23 -0.40 0.39
CA ALA A 37 -0.59 0.78 0.13
C ALA A 37 -2.03 0.43 -0.26
N ALA A 38 -2.22 -0.57 -1.11
CA ALA A 38 -3.54 -1.10 -1.44
C ALA A 38 -4.26 -1.62 -0.19
N SER A 39 -3.56 -2.43 0.62
CA SER A 39 -4.12 -3.04 1.83
C SER A 39 -4.47 -1.98 2.89
N ALA A 40 -3.67 -0.93 3.05
CA ALA A 40 -3.97 0.20 3.92
C ALA A 40 -5.23 0.95 3.48
N THR A 41 -5.41 1.12 2.16
CA THR A 41 -6.60 1.78 1.59
C THR A 41 -7.88 1.01 1.90
N LEU A 42 -7.81 -0.33 1.96
CA LEU A 42 -8.97 -1.16 2.34
C LEU A 42 -9.41 -0.96 3.80
N LEU A 43 -8.53 -0.41 4.65
CA LEU A 43 -8.83 -0.10 6.06
C LEU A 43 -9.47 1.28 6.21
N SER A 44 -9.20 2.20 5.29
CA SER A 44 -9.75 3.56 5.27
C SER A 44 -11.26 3.58 5.01
N ILE A 45 -11.97 4.49 5.69
CA ILE A 45 -13.42 4.67 5.51
C ILE A 45 -13.67 5.61 4.32
N GLY A 46 -14.51 5.18 3.38
CA GLY A 46 -14.92 6.00 2.23
C GLY A 46 -13.83 6.20 1.19
N THR A 47 -13.51 7.47 0.88
CA THR A 47 -12.48 7.89 -0.09
C THR A 47 -11.23 8.47 0.59
N ALA A 48 -11.07 8.26 1.89
CA ALA A 48 -9.90 8.71 2.62
C ALA A 48 -8.64 8.01 2.08
N LEU A 49 -7.55 8.77 1.96
CA LEU A 49 -6.25 8.24 1.54
C LEU A 49 -5.72 7.21 2.56
N CYS A 50 -4.81 6.34 2.11
CA CYS A 50 -4.09 5.44 3.00
C CYS A 50 -3.22 6.22 4.01
N ASP A 51 -3.16 5.74 5.25
CA ASP A 51 -2.27 6.29 6.28
C ASP A 51 -0.84 5.75 6.08
N PRO A 52 0.20 6.60 5.98
CA PRO A 52 1.57 6.15 5.79
C PRO A 52 2.08 5.23 6.92
N VAL A 53 1.56 5.36 8.13
CA VAL A 53 1.88 4.46 9.26
C VAL A 53 1.36 3.05 8.99
N ASP A 54 0.14 2.93 8.45
CA ASP A 54 -0.42 1.64 8.06
C ASP A 54 0.31 1.03 6.86
N VAL A 55 0.68 1.84 5.87
CA VAL A 55 1.49 1.36 4.73
C VAL A 55 2.81 0.77 5.22
N GLU A 56 3.52 1.46 6.10
CA GLU A 56 4.79 0.98 6.62
C GLU A 56 4.65 -0.28 7.48
N ARG A 57 3.63 -0.34 8.34
CA ARG A 57 3.32 -1.55 9.12
C ARG A 57 3.05 -2.74 8.21
N LEU A 58 2.19 -2.57 7.21
CA LEU A 58 1.79 -3.61 6.27
C LEU A 58 2.93 -4.02 5.34
N TYR A 59 3.80 -3.09 4.96
CA TYR A 59 4.99 -3.40 4.17
C TYR A 59 5.89 -4.41 4.90
N ARG A 60 6.11 -4.23 6.21
CA ARG A 60 6.86 -5.19 7.02
C ARG A 60 6.17 -6.54 7.09
N GLU A 61 4.85 -6.57 7.30
CA GLU A 61 4.08 -7.82 7.30
C GLU A 61 4.20 -8.58 5.96
N VAL A 62 4.12 -7.87 4.83
CA VAL A 62 4.28 -8.43 3.49
C VAL A 62 5.72 -8.86 3.21
N ALA A 63 6.72 -8.15 3.74
CA ALA A 63 8.13 -8.50 3.55
C ALA A 63 8.55 -9.78 4.32
N HIS A 64 7.73 -10.23 5.27
CA HIS A 64 7.92 -11.46 6.03
C HIS A 64 7.07 -12.64 5.54
N ALA A 65 6.23 -12.43 4.52
CA ALA A 65 5.43 -13.46 3.85
C ALA A 65 6.16 -14.05 2.63
#